data_AF-A0A7Y2K4N2-F1
#
_entry.id   AF-A0A7Y2K4N2-F1
#
_cell.length_a   1.000
_cell.length_b   1.000
_cell.length_c   1.000
_cell.angle_alpha   90.00
_cell.angle_beta   90.00
_cell.angle_gamma   90.00
#
_symmetry.space_group_name_H-M   'P 1'
#
loop_
_entity.id
_entity.type
_entity.pdbx_description
1 polymer ?
#
loop_
_entity_poly.entity_id
_entity_poly.type
_entity_poly.pdbx_seq_one_letter_code
_entity_poly.pdbx_strand_id
1 'polypeptide(L)'
;MSSRMVQYSQGNDNQALPFKPYHISFNCETVLIKPGGAKMNDDVHSQFQLYFLITLITLCLLSFSTRAQINAGRNLDDFEISIVVTKLQNKVLLNDSQVTFVKQVLQKYSIDLDKFHNPAQHSSNNSTKQKLVNETNRQIESVLDKRQQMKYDIIENEWWACIKDEEKD
;
A
#
# COMPACT_ATOMS: atom_id res chain seq x y z
N MET A 1 -28.14 39.29 -23.23
CA MET A 1 -26.83 39.69 -23.80
C MET A 1 -25.94 40.17 -22.68
N SER A 2 -24.90 39.41 -22.34
CA SER A 2 -23.55 39.92 -21.99
C SER A 2 -22.67 38.73 -21.62
N SER A 3 -22.00 38.16 -22.64
CA SER A 3 -20.91 37.19 -22.45
C SER A 3 -19.68 37.95 -21.97
N ARG A 4 -19.19 37.64 -20.77
CA ARG A 4 -17.84 38.04 -20.35
C ARG A 4 -16.85 36.99 -20.83
N MET A 5 -16.24 37.29 -21.96
CA MET A 5 -15.11 36.58 -22.55
C MET A 5 -13.84 37.01 -21.81
N VAL A 6 -13.22 36.10 -21.05
CA VAL A 6 -11.90 36.32 -20.44
C VAL A 6 -10.85 35.94 -21.48
N GLN A 7 -10.16 36.95 -22.01
CA GLN A 7 -9.00 36.76 -22.87
C GLN A 7 -7.82 36.31 -22.01
N TYR A 8 -7.26 35.14 -22.32
CA TYR A 8 -5.97 34.72 -21.79
C TYR A 8 -4.87 35.42 -22.58
N SER A 9 -4.08 36.22 -21.88
CA SER A 9 -2.87 36.85 -22.42
C SER A 9 -1.81 35.78 -22.67
N GLN A 10 -1.43 35.63 -23.93
CA GLN A 10 -0.35 34.77 -24.40
C GLN A 10 0.99 35.39 -23.97
N GLY A 11 1.49 34.94 -22.82
CA GLY A 11 2.75 35.38 -22.23
C GLY A 11 3.91 34.44 -22.55
N ASN A 12 4.55 34.71 -23.68
CA ASN A 12 5.98 34.56 -23.96
C ASN A 12 6.76 33.42 -23.26
N ASP A 13 6.93 32.31 -23.99
CA ASP A 13 7.94 31.30 -23.72
C ASP A 13 9.33 31.95 -23.82
N ASN A 14 10.09 31.96 -22.71
CA ASN A 14 11.57 32.12 -22.60
C ASN A 14 12.01 32.91 -21.35
N GLN A 15 11.55 32.54 -20.16
CA GLN A 15 12.28 32.89 -18.93
C GLN A 15 12.57 31.64 -18.12
N ALA A 16 13.61 30.92 -18.54
CA ALA A 16 14.33 30.02 -17.66
C ALA A 16 14.96 30.89 -16.55
N LEU A 17 14.32 30.92 -15.38
CA LEU A 17 14.92 31.47 -14.17
C LEU A 17 16.17 30.64 -13.84
N PRO A 18 17.38 31.22 -13.86
CA PRO A 18 18.56 30.49 -13.44
C PRO A 18 18.45 30.22 -11.94
N PHE A 19 18.36 28.93 -11.59
CA PHE A 19 18.52 28.48 -10.22
C PHE A 19 19.93 28.90 -9.78
N LYS A 20 20.03 29.97 -8.98
CA LYS A 20 21.27 30.31 -8.28
C LYS A 20 21.31 29.43 -7.02
N PRO A 21 22.15 28.39 -6.96
CA PRO A 21 22.31 27.65 -5.72
C PRO A 21 22.86 28.63 -4.68
N TYR A 22 22.13 28.80 -3.58
CA TYR A 22 22.66 29.45 -2.40
C TYR A 22 23.80 28.58 -1.89
N HIS A 23 25.04 29.03 -2.08
CA HIS A 23 26.19 28.49 -1.38
C HIS A 23 26.02 28.85 0.10
N ILE A 24 25.44 27.92 0.86
CA ILE A 24 25.50 27.97 2.33
C ILE A 24 26.92 27.52 2.69
N SER A 25 27.82 28.49 2.82
CA SER A 25 29.14 28.28 3.39
C SER A 25 28.97 28.04 4.88
N PHE A 26 29.04 26.78 5.31
CA PHE A 26 29.23 26.49 6.73
C PHE A 26 30.69 26.83 7.08
N ASN A 27 30.92 28.02 7.63
CA ASN A 27 32.13 28.27 8.41
C ASN A 27 32.03 27.42 9.68
N CYS A 28 32.48 26.17 9.59
CA CYS A 28 32.74 25.35 10.74
C CYS A 28 34.04 25.87 11.35
N GLU A 29 33.93 26.92 12.18
CA GLU A 29 35.00 27.31 13.07
C GLU A 29 35.13 26.17 14.10
N THR A 30 35.99 25.22 13.78
CA THR A 30 36.43 24.22 14.73
C THR A 30 37.33 24.94 15.71
N VAL A 31 36.73 25.46 16.80
CA VAL A 31 37.49 25.77 18.01
C VAL A 31 38.05 24.44 18.49
N LEU A 32 39.28 24.16 18.07
CA LEU A 32 40.05 23.00 18.44
C LEU A 32 40.49 23.18 19.90
N ILE A 33 39.54 23.05 20.83
CA ILE A 33 39.85 22.79 22.22
C ILE A 33 40.44 21.39 22.22
N LYS A 34 41.78 21.33 22.21
CA LYS A 34 42.56 20.12 22.39
C LYS A 34 42.00 19.39 23.62
N PRO A 35 41.28 18.25 23.48
CA PRO A 35 40.92 17.50 24.65
C PRO A 35 42.24 17.00 25.24
N GLY A 36 42.47 17.32 26.51
CA GLY A 36 43.56 16.73 27.27
C GLY A 36 43.53 15.22 27.04
N GLY A 37 44.69 14.66 26.71
CA GLY A 37 44.83 13.28 26.23
C GLY A 37 44.35 12.27 27.26
N ALA A 38 43.05 11.99 27.27
CA ALA A 38 42.51 10.75 27.76
C ALA A 38 42.59 9.78 26.59
N LYS A 39 43.61 8.90 26.62
CA LYS A 39 43.60 7.68 25.81
C LYS A 39 42.35 6.91 26.22
N MET A 40 41.29 7.03 25.42
CA MET A 40 40.08 6.24 25.58
C MET A 40 40.47 4.80 25.29
N ASN A 41 40.40 3.94 26.30
CA ASN A 41 40.71 2.52 26.16
C ASN A 41 39.90 1.95 24.99
N ASP A 42 40.59 1.30 24.04
CA ASP A 42 39.99 0.72 22.84
C ASP A 42 38.84 -0.25 23.17
N ASP A 43 38.88 -0.84 24.37
CA ASP A 43 37.84 -1.67 24.96
C ASP A 43 36.49 -0.94 25.10
N VAL A 44 36.49 0.31 25.56
CA VAL A 44 35.26 1.09 25.76
C VAL A 44 34.65 1.46 24.41
N HIS A 45 35.47 1.83 23.42
CA HIS A 45 34.99 2.14 22.08
C HIS A 45 34.38 0.91 21.39
N SER A 46 35.03 -0.25 21.53
CA SER A 46 34.52 -1.52 21.00
C SER A 46 33.20 -1.92 21.66
N GLN A 47 33.05 -1.70 22.98
CA GLN A 47 31.80 -1.99 23.68
C GLN A 47 30.65 -1.08 23.21
N PHE A 48 30.89 0.23 23.01
CA PHE A 48 29.87 1.14 22.48
C PHE A 48 29.40 0.76 21.07
N GLN A 49 30.32 0.36 20.18
CA GLN A 49 29.98 -0.10 18.83
C GLN A 49 29.13 -1.37 18.85
N LEU A 50 29.47 -2.32 19.73
CA LEU A 50 28.73 -3.57 19.90
C LEU A 50 27.29 -3.30 20.38
N TYR A 51 27.11 -2.45 21.39
CA TYR A 51 25.77 -2.10 21.89
C TYR A 51 24.91 -1.43 20.82
N PHE A 52 25.48 -0.52 20.04
CA PHE A 52 24.77 0.15 18.95
C PHE A 52 24.29 -0.85 17.89
N LEU A 53 25.14 -1.81 17.49
CA LEU A 53 24.77 -2.88 16.54
C LEU A 53 23.64 -3.77 17.10
N ILE A 54 23.71 -4.15 18.37
CA ILE A 54 22.68 -4.97 19.02
C ILE A 54 21.34 -4.22 19.05
N THR A 55 21.33 -2.93 19.41
CA THR A 55 20.12 -2.10 19.40
C THR A 55 19.53 -1.98 18.00
N LEU A 56 20.36 -1.85 16.96
CA LEU A 56 19.91 -1.73 15.58
C LEU A 56 19.33 -3.05 15.06
N ILE A 57 19.96 -4.18 15.38
CA ILE A 57 19.46 -5.52 15.05
C ILE A 57 18.13 -5.78 15.76
N THR A 58 18.02 -5.46 17.06
CA THR A 58 16.77 -5.65 17.81
C THR A 58 15.65 -4.75 17.28
N LEU A 59 15.93 -3.52 16.86
CA LEU A 59 14.95 -2.64 16.21
C LEU A 59 14.49 -3.19 14.85
N CYS A 60 15.41 -3.74 14.06
CA CYS A 60 15.09 -4.43 12.81
C CYS A 60 14.21 -5.66 13.06
N LEU A 61 14.56 -6.51 14.04
CA LEU A 61 13.77 -7.70 14.38
C LEU A 61 12.38 -7.33 14.90
N LEU A 62 12.25 -6.26 15.72
CA LEU A 62 10.94 -5.78 16.17
C LEU A 62 10.06 -5.28 15.00
N SER A 63 10.69 -4.73 13.96
CA SER A 63 10.00 -4.27 12.75
C SER A 63 9.48 -5.42 11.88
N PHE A 64 10.08 -6.61 11.96
CA PHE A 64 9.59 -7.81 11.28
C PHE A 64 8.52 -8.56 12.08
N SER A 65 8.57 -8.52 13.41
CA SER A 65 7.62 -9.25 14.27
C SER A 65 6.20 -8.67 14.31
N THR A 66 5.97 -7.43 13.88
CA THR A 66 4.62 -6.81 13.89
C THR A 66 3.71 -7.25 12.75
N ARG A 67 4.18 -8.10 11.83
CA ARG A 67 3.38 -8.55 10.68
C ARG A 67 2.63 -9.88 10.87
N ALA A 68 2.80 -10.58 11.99
CA ALA A 68 2.34 -11.97 12.12
C ALA A 68 1.11 -12.22 13.02
N GLN A 69 0.37 -11.20 13.49
CA GLN A 69 -0.76 -11.42 14.42
C GLN A 69 -1.97 -10.50 14.22
N ILE A 70 -2.60 -10.49 13.03
CA ILE A 70 -3.93 -9.86 12.85
C ILE A 70 -4.82 -10.68 11.90
N ASN A 71 -4.80 -12.02 11.97
CA ASN A 71 -5.55 -12.85 11.02
C ASN A 71 -6.61 -13.69 11.72
N ALA A 72 -7.67 -13.02 12.17
CA ALA A 72 -8.97 -13.63 12.45
C ALA A 72 -10.04 -12.54 12.33
N GLY A 73 -10.47 -12.24 11.10
CA GLY A 73 -11.55 -11.27 10.83
C GLY A 73 -11.08 -9.91 10.34
N ARG A 74 -10.02 -9.84 9.52
CA ARG A 74 -9.57 -8.57 8.93
C ARG A 74 -10.44 -8.22 7.71
N ASN A 75 -11.14 -7.09 7.81
CA ASN A 75 -11.73 -6.40 6.68
C ASN A 75 -10.62 -6.02 5.70
N LEU A 76 -10.79 -6.29 4.39
CA LEU A 76 -9.86 -5.84 3.35
C LEU A 76 -9.74 -4.32 3.41
N ASP A 77 -8.55 -3.83 3.74
CA ASP A 77 -8.32 -2.39 3.78
C ASP A 77 -8.22 -1.79 2.36
N ASP A 78 -8.35 -0.47 2.22
CA ASP A 78 -8.37 0.18 0.90
C ASP A 78 -7.06 -0.05 0.11
N PHE A 79 -5.95 -0.32 0.81
CA PHE A 79 -4.65 -0.60 0.21
C PHE A 79 -4.60 -2.02 -0.35
N GLU A 80 -5.06 -3.02 0.38
CA GLU A 80 -5.21 -4.41 -0.07
C GLU A 80 -6.16 -4.51 -1.26
N ILE A 81 -7.31 -3.83 -1.19
CA ILE A 81 -8.25 -3.74 -2.31
C ILE A 81 -7.55 -3.14 -3.53
N SER A 82 -6.80 -2.05 -3.35
CA SER A 82 -6.05 -1.44 -4.45
C SER A 82 -5.06 -2.42 -5.10
N ILE A 83 -4.29 -3.18 -4.30
CA ILE A 83 -3.34 -4.19 -4.81
C ILE A 83 -4.07 -5.27 -5.62
N VAL A 84 -5.15 -5.82 -5.07
CA VAL A 84 -5.95 -6.88 -5.70
C VAL A 84 -6.57 -6.41 -7.01
N VAL A 85 -7.07 -5.17 -7.03
CA VAL A 85 -7.62 -4.52 -8.24
C VAL A 85 -6.52 -4.27 -9.27
N THR A 86 -5.34 -3.78 -8.88
CA THR A 86 -4.22 -3.58 -9.81
C THR A 86 -3.75 -4.89 -10.43
N LYS A 87 -3.70 -5.98 -9.65
CA LYS A 87 -3.43 -7.33 -10.20
C LYS A 87 -4.46 -7.73 -11.25
N LEU A 88 -5.75 -7.51 -10.96
CA LEU A 88 -6.83 -7.82 -11.90
C LEU A 88 -6.75 -6.97 -13.16
N GLN A 89 -6.51 -5.66 -13.00
CA GLN A 89 -6.32 -4.71 -14.09
C GLN A 89 -5.23 -5.18 -15.04
N ASN A 90 -4.06 -5.56 -14.52
CA ASN A 90 -2.92 -5.96 -15.33
C ASN A 90 -3.15 -7.29 -16.07
N LYS A 91 -3.84 -8.25 -15.44
CA LYS A 91 -4.09 -9.56 -16.07
C LYS A 91 -5.25 -9.53 -17.07
N VAL A 92 -6.36 -8.87 -16.72
CA VAL A 92 -7.58 -8.81 -17.54
C VAL A 92 -7.56 -7.65 -18.54
N LEU A 93 -6.68 -6.66 -18.34
CA LEU A 93 -6.62 -5.40 -19.09
C LEU A 93 -7.89 -4.58 -18.89
N LEU A 94 -8.20 -4.29 -17.63
CA LEU A 94 -9.34 -3.43 -17.27
C LEU A 94 -9.03 -1.97 -17.60
N ASN A 95 -10.04 -1.24 -18.05
CA ASN A 95 -9.98 0.21 -18.18
C ASN A 95 -10.30 0.91 -16.85
N ASP A 96 -10.09 2.23 -16.77
CA ASP A 96 -10.21 2.98 -15.52
C ASP A 96 -11.63 2.95 -14.91
N SER A 97 -12.68 2.89 -15.75
CA SER A 97 -14.06 2.81 -15.27
C SER A 97 -14.37 1.43 -14.70
N GLN A 98 -13.89 0.36 -15.36
CA GLN A 98 -13.97 -1.01 -14.85
C GLN A 98 -13.18 -1.17 -13.55
N VAL A 99 -11.96 -0.61 -13.46
CA VAL A 99 -11.14 -0.60 -12.25
C VAL A 99 -11.88 0.05 -11.08
N THR A 100 -12.48 1.22 -11.32
CA THR A 100 -13.24 1.93 -10.30
C THR A 100 -14.44 1.11 -9.82
N PHE A 101 -15.15 0.46 -10.75
CA PHE A 101 -16.29 -0.39 -10.43
C PHE A 101 -15.87 -1.62 -9.61
N VAL A 102 -14.82 -2.32 -10.03
CA VAL A 102 -14.29 -3.49 -9.27
C VAL A 102 -13.85 -3.06 -7.87
N LYS A 103 -13.21 -1.90 -7.72
CA LYS A 103 -12.84 -1.37 -6.39
C LYS A 103 -14.07 -1.19 -5.49
N GLN A 104 -15.15 -0.61 -6.02
CA GLN A 104 -16.41 -0.44 -5.28
C GLN A 104 -17.06 -1.78 -4.91
N VAL A 105 -17.06 -2.73 -5.84
CA VAL A 105 -17.60 -4.09 -5.62
C VAL A 105 -16.83 -4.83 -4.52
N LEU A 106 -15.50 -4.70 -4.49
CA LEU A 106 -14.67 -5.30 -3.42
C LEU A 106 -14.82 -4.59 -2.08
N GLN A 107 -14.95 -3.26 -2.05
CA GLN A 107 -15.26 -2.53 -0.82
C GLN A 107 -16.59 -2.98 -0.23
N LYS A 108 -17.61 -3.15 -1.08
CA LYS A 108 -18.91 -3.69 -0.66
C LYS A 108 -18.79 -5.13 -0.15
N TYR A 109 -18.07 -5.99 -0.87
CA TYR A 109 -17.78 -7.36 -0.45
C TYR A 109 -17.18 -7.39 0.97
N SER A 110 -16.20 -6.51 1.22
CA SER A 110 -15.53 -6.45 2.52
C SER A 110 -16.47 -6.03 3.66
N ILE A 111 -17.29 -4.99 3.42
CA ILE A 111 -18.32 -4.55 4.38
C ILE A 111 -19.35 -5.66 4.64
N ASP A 112 -19.76 -6.38 3.61
CA ASP A 112 -20.72 -7.47 3.74
C ASP A 112 -20.10 -8.68 4.47
N LEU A 113 -18.81 -8.93 4.30
CA LEU A 113 -18.07 -9.98 5.02
C LEU A 113 -18.07 -9.74 6.53
N ASP A 114 -17.84 -8.49 6.96
CA ASP A 114 -17.83 -8.10 8.39
C ASP A 114 -19.16 -8.36 9.10
N LYS A 115 -20.29 -8.20 8.40
CA LYS A 115 -21.63 -8.45 8.95
C LYS A 115 -21.82 -9.91 9.38
N PHE A 116 -21.05 -10.83 8.81
CA PHE A 116 -21.12 -12.27 9.11
C PHE A 116 -20.13 -12.72 10.20
N HIS A 117 -19.25 -11.83 10.68
CA HIS A 117 -18.31 -12.12 11.76
C HIS A 117 -18.92 -11.87 13.16
N ASN A 118 -20.19 -12.23 13.36
CA ASN A 118 -20.80 -12.27 14.69
C ASN A 118 -20.57 -13.66 15.31
N PRO A 119 -19.90 -13.76 16.47
CA PRO A 119 -19.47 -15.04 17.07
C PRO A 119 -20.61 -15.94 17.56
N ALA A 120 -21.87 -15.51 17.47
CA ALA A 120 -23.03 -16.30 17.91
C ALA A 120 -23.51 -17.34 16.89
N GLN A 121 -22.97 -17.38 15.66
CA GLN A 121 -23.54 -18.14 14.55
C GLN A 121 -22.48 -18.93 13.76
N HIS A 122 -21.81 -19.89 14.41
CA HIS A 122 -20.68 -20.61 13.81
C HIS A 122 -21.00 -21.82 12.91
N SER A 123 -22.26 -22.21 12.68
CA SER A 123 -22.53 -23.48 11.96
C SER A 123 -22.99 -23.40 10.50
N SER A 124 -23.09 -22.20 9.89
CA SER A 124 -23.58 -22.04 8.49
C SER A 124 -22.72 -21.12 7.60
N ASN A 125 -21.52 -20.73 8.05
CA ASN A 125 -20.80 -19.59 7.45
C ASN A 125 -20.23 -19.87 6.04
N ASN A 126 -19.92 -21.13 5.72
CA ASN A 126 -19.33 -21.47 4.42
C ASN A 126 -20.30 -21.22 3.25
N SER A 127 -21.59 -21.55 3.42
CA SER A 127 -22.59 -21.35 2.37
C SER A 127 -22.85 -19.86 2.10
N THR A 128 -22.80 -19.03 3.14
CA THR A 128 -23.01 -17.58 3.05
C THR A 128 -21.81 -16.88 2.42
N LYS A 129 -20.58 -17.24 2.82
CA LYS A 129 -19.34 -16.72 2.22
C LYS A 129 -19.26 -17.07 0.73
N GLN A 130 -19.62 -18.31 0.36
CA GLN A 130 -19.63 -18.74 -1.03
C GLN A 130 -20.68 -17.99 -1.86
N LYS A 131 -21.89 -17.76 -1.31
CA LYS A 131 -22.90 -16.92 -1.98
C LYS A 131 -22.41 -15.50 -2.23
N LEU A 132 -21.70 -14.92 -1.25
CA LEU A 132 -21.16 -13.58 -1.36
C LEU A 132 -20.10 -13.50 -2.46
N VAL A 133 -19.16 -14.46 -2.50
CA VAL A 133 -18.15 -14.58 -3.58
C VAL A 133 -18.81 -14.70 -4.95
N ASN A 134 -19.81 -15.57 -5.10
CA ASN A 134 -20.50 -15.76 -6.38
C ASN A 134 -21.23 -14.50 -6.84
N GLU A 135 -21.85 -13.76 -5.92
CA GLU A 135 -22.53 -12.50 -6.24
C GLU A 135 -21.53 -11.41 -6.65
N THR A 136 -20.40 -11.31 -5.95
CA THR A 136 -19.30 -10.40 -6.31
C THR A 136 -18.74 -10.73 -7.70
N ASN A 137 -18.51 -12.01 -8.01
CA ASN A 137 -18.07 -12.47 -9.33
C ASN A 137 -19.04 -12.02 -10.43
N ARG A 138 -20.34 -12.27 -10.22
CA ARG A 138 -21.36 -11.88 -11.19
C ARG A 138 -21.37 -10.38 -11.47
N GLN A 139 -21.17 -9.56 -10.45
CA GLN A 139 -21.07 -8.11 -10.61
C GLN A 139 -19.81 -7.73 -11.41
N ILE A 140 -18.66 -8.33 -11.12
CA ILE A 140 -17.41 -8.10 -11.87
C ILE A 140 -17.60 -8.51 -13.34
N GLU A 141 -18.08 -9.72 -13.61
CA GLU A 141 -18.30 -10.23 -14.97
C GLU A 141 -19.26 -9.38 -15.80
N SER A 142 -20.22 -8.71 -15.14
CA SER A 142 -21.21 -7.84 -15.81
C SER A 142 -20.59 -6.61 -16.50
N VAL A 143 -19.40 -6.18 -16.06
CA VAL A 143 -18.69 -5.04 -16.66
C VAL A 143 -17.56 -5.46 -17.60
N LEU A 144 -17.30 -6.76 -17.73
CA LEU A 144 -16.26 -7.30 -18.60
C LEU A 144 -16.80 -7.58 -20.01
N ASP A 145 -15.99 -7.30 -21.02
CA ASP A 145 -16.27 -7.78 -22.38
C ASP A 145 -15.95 -9.29 -22.52
N LYS A 146 -16.40 -9.92 -23.61
CA LYS A 146 -16.22 -11.37 -23.83
C LYS A 146 -14.75 -11.83 -23.76
N ARG A 147 -13.81 -11.00 -24.20
CA ARG A 147 -12.38 -11.34 -24.20
C ARG A 147 -11.80 -11.20 -22.79
N GLN A 148 -12.25 -10.20 -22.06
CA GLN A 148 -11.91 -9.99 -20.65
C GLN A 148 -12.50 -11.10 -19.76
N GLN A 149 -13.75 -11.51 -19.99
CA GLN A 149 -14.39 -12.64 -19.27
C GLN A 149 -13.57 -13.92 -19.41
N MET A 150 -13.18 -14.29 -20.64
CA MET A 150 -12.34 -15.47 -20.83
C MET A 150 -11.01 -15.41 -20.06
N LYS A 151 -10.39 -14.22 -19.95
CA LYS A 151 -9.18 -14.04 -19.13
C LYS A 151 -9.48 -14.15 -17.64
N TYR A 152 -10.60 -13.59 -17.22
CA TYR A 152 -11.07 -13.66 -15.84
C TYR A 152 -11.29 -15.10 -15.41
N ASP A 153 -12.00 -15.90 -16.20
CA ASP A 153 -12.27 -17.32 -15.92
C ASP A 153 -10.98 -18.14 -15.73
N ILE A 154 -9.91 -17.79 -16.45
CA ILE A 154 -8.59 -18.45 -16.34
C ILE A 154 -7.91 -18.12 -15.01
N ILE A 155 -8.04 -16.87 -14.54
CA ILE A 155 -7.30 -16.37 -13.37
C ILE A 155 -8.15 -16.28 -12.11
N GLU A 156 -9.45 -16.53 -12.18
CA GLU A 156 -10.43 -16.31 -11.11
C GLU A 156 -9.96 -16.97 -9.80
N ASN A 157 -9.58 -18.24 -9.87
CA ASN A 157 -9.14 -18.99 -8.70
C ASN A 157 -7.84 -18.43 -8.07
N GLU A 158 -6.86 -18.07 -8.91
CA GLU A 158 -5.59 -17.46 -8.49
C GLU A 158 -5.82 -16.08 -7.88
N TRP A 159 -6.73 -15.32 -8.47
CA TRP A 159 -7.07 -13.98 -8.03
C TRP A 159 -7.80 -14.00 -6.68
N TRP A 160 -8.77 -14.89 -6.50
CA TRP A 160 -9.43 -15.08 -5.20
C TRP A 160 -8.50 -15.63 -4.12
N ALA A 161 -7.46 -16.38 -4.47
CA ALA A 161 -6.44 -16.79 -3.51
C ALA A 161 -5.74 -15.57 -2.91
N CYS A 162 -5.44 -14.54 -3.72
CA CYS A 162 -4.87 -13.28 -3.22
C CYS A 162 -5.74 -12.55 -2.18
N ILE A 163 -7.03 -12.89 -2.09
CA ILE A 163 -7.99 -12.33 -1.13
C ILE A 163 -8.15 -13.26 0.09
N LYS A 164 -7.85 -14.56 -0.05
CA LYS A 164 -8.04 -15.60 0.98
C LYS A 164 -6.76 -15.97 1.74
N ASP A 165 -5.59 -15.63 1.20
CA ASP A 165 -4.28 -16.13 1.67
C ASP A 165 -3.75 -15.48 2.97
N GLU A 166 -4.59 -14.89 3.82
CA GLU A 166 -4.20 -14.55 5.20
C GLU A 166 -4.55 -15.65 6.22
N GLU A 167 -5.16 -16.77 5.80
CA GLU A 167 -5.54 -17.89 6.71
C GLU A 167 -4.48 -19.02 6.78
N LYS A 168 -3.34 -18.87 6.11
CA LYS A 168 -2.22 -19.82 6.19
C LYS A 168 -0.90 -19.07 6.37
N ASP A 169 -0.55 -18.80 7.62
CA ASP A 169 0.79 -19.02 8.20
C ASP A 169 0.79 -18.63 9.69
#